data_AF-A0A5N5UB94-F1
#
_entry.id   AF-A0A5N5UB94-F1
#
_cell.length_a   1.000
_cell.length_b   1.000
_cell.length_c   1.000
_cell.angle_alpha   90.00
_cell.angle_beta   90.00
_cell.angle_gamma   90.00
#
_symmetry.space_group_name_H-M   'P 1'
#
loop_
_entity.id
_entity.type
_entity.pdbx_description
1 polymer ?
#
loop_
_entity_poly.entity_id
_entity_poly.type
_entity_poly.pdbx_seq_one_letter_code
_entity_poly.pdbx_strand_id
1 'polypeptide(L)' 'MGLDANDVDVSPVEATLWVLAIAVVVALAVPWFLWRDATIVAGLPAWIWWHIVWMGVASLVFYGFSRRAWGLGVEL' A
#
# COMPACT_ATOMS: atom_id res chain seq x y z
N MET A 1 25.39 20.72 -22.66
CA MET A 1 24.49 19.55 -22.60
C MET A 1 24.89 18.75 -21.38
N GLY A 2 24.52 19.26 -20.20
CA GLY A 2 24.82 18.62 -18.93
C GLY A 2 23.74 17.58 -18.69
N LEU A 3 24.16 16.34 -18.50
CA LEU A 3 23.33 15.33 -17.84
C LEU A 3 23.55 15.59 -16.35
N ASP A 4 22.65 16.32 -15.72
CA ASP A 4 22.63 16.36 -14.27
C ASP A 4 22.27 14.96 -13.77
N ALA A 5 23.08 14.46 -12.84
CA ALA A 5 23.08 13.07 -12.38
C ALA A 5 21.82 12.67 -11.58
N ASN A 6 20.74 13.43 -11.69
CA ASN A 6 19.54 13.36 -10.88
C ASN A 6 18.24 13.14 -11.68
N ASP A 7 18.26 13.14 -13.02
CA ASP A 7 17.10 12.73 -13.85
C ASP A 7 16.94 11.20 -13.80
N VAL A 8 16.52 10.67 -12.66
CA VAL A 8 15.85 9.38 -12.63
C VAL A 8 14.38 9.68 -12.93
N ASP A 9 14.02 9.70 -14.21
CA ASP A 9 12.63 9.88 -14.64
C ASP A 9 11.75 8.80 -13.99
N VAL A 10 11.00 9.18 -12.95
CA VAL A 10 9.98 8.29 -12.40
C VAL A 10 8.91 8.16 -13.47
N SER A 11 8.73 6.94 -13.99
CA SER A 11 7.73 6.75 -15.04
C SER A 11 6.35 7.18 -14.50
N PRO A 12 5.53 7.94 -15.25
CA PRO A 12 4.18 8.33 -14.82
C PRO A 12 3.32 7.13 -14.41
N VAL A 13 3.60 5.98 -15.03
CA VAL A 13 3.00 4.69 -14.71
C VAL A 13 3.38 4.25 -13.29
N GLU A 14 4.65 4.31 -12.90
CA GLU A 14 5.10 3.93 -11.56
C GLU A 14 4.52 4.86 -10.47
N ALA A 15 4.49 6.17 -10.70
CA ALA A 15 3.85 7.11 -9.79
C ALA A 15 2.35 6.79 -9.60
N THR A 16 1.64 6.54 -10.70
CA THR A 16 0.22 6.15 -10.68
C THR A 16 0.01 4.82 -9.93
N LEU A 17 0.90 3.84 -10.12
CA LEU A 17 0.83 2.57 -9.42
C LEU A 17 1.02 2.73 -7.91
N TRP A 18 1.93 3.60 -7.45
CA TRP A 18 2.10 3.87 -6.02
C TRP A 18 0.89 4.57 -5.41
N VAL A 19 0.31 5.55 -6.10
CA VAL A 19 -0.93 6.22 -5.66
C VAL A 19 -2.07 5.21 -5.54
N LEU A 20 -2.26 4.36 -6.55
CA LEU A 20 -3.28 3.31 -6.51
C LEU A 20 -3.03 2.30 -5.39
N ALA A 21 -1.79 1.88 -5.19
CA ALA A 21 -1.44 0.95 -4.11
C ALA A 21 -1.79 1.53 -2.73
N ILE A 22 -1.43 2.79 -2.48
CA ILE A 22 -1.76 3.48 -1.23
C ILE A 22 -3.28 3.66 -1.08
N ALA A 23 -3.97 4.07 -2.16
CA ALA A 23 -5.42 4.23 -2.15
C ALA A 23 -6.14 2.91 -1.82
N VAL A 24 -5.67 1.79 -2.37
CA VAL A 24 -6.20 0.45 -2.06
C VAL A 24 -5.93 0.09 -0.61
N VAL A 25 -4.72 0.31 -0.10
CA VAL A 25 -4.36 0.08 1.31
C VAL A 25 -5.28 0.84 2.26
N VAL A 26 -5.58 2.10 1.97
CA VAL A 26 -6.46 2.95 2.78
C VAL A 26 -7.92 2.53 2.66
N ALA A 27 -8.40 2.33 1.43
CA ALA A 27 -9.79 1.96 1.20
C ALA A 27 -10.10 0.65 1.93
N LEU A 28 -9.33 -0.41 1.69
CA LEU A 28 -9.59 -1.72 2.27
C LEU A 28 -9.11 -1.87 3.74
N ALA A 29 -8.69 -0.77 4.39
CA ALA A 29 -8.42 -0.76 5.82
C ALA A 29 -9.68 -1.01 6.65
N VAL A 30 -10.84 -0.54 6.18
CA VAL A 30 -12.13 -0.81 6.82
C VAL A 30 -12.78 -2.01 6.14
N PRO A 31 -13.01 -3.14 6.83
CA PRO A 31 -13.62 -4.31 6.21
C PRO A 31 -15.15 -4.20 6.18
N TRP A 32 -15.69 -3.25 5.40
CA TRP A 32 -17.15 -3.06 5.24
C TRP A 32 -17.88 -4.36 4.87
N PHE A 33 -17.23 -5.21 4.08
CA PHE A 33 -17.77 -6.47 3.61
C PHE A 33 -17.85 -7.55 4.70
N LEU A 34 -17.13 -7.39 5.82
CA LEU A 34 -17.18 -8.32 6.97
C LEU A 34 -18.05 -7.80 8.12
N TRP A 35 -18.68 -6.63 8.01
CA TRP A 35 -19.48 -6.05 9.10
C TRP A 35 -20.68 -6.91 9.56
N ARG A 36 -21.17 -7.81 8.69
CA ARG A 36 -22.25 -8.75 9.02
C ARG A 36 -21.76 -10.19 9.20
N ASP A 37 -20.45 -10.38 9.18
CA ASP A 37 -19.82 -11.70 9.29
C ASP A 37 -19.33 -11.93 10.72
N ALA A 38 -19.93 -12.92 11.38
CA ALA A 38 -19.58 -13.33 12.74
C ALA A 38 -18.71 -14.61 12.77
N THR A 39 -18.11 -14.99 11.64
CA THR A 39 -17.31 -16.22 11.54
C THR A 39 -16.12 -16.14 12.48
N ILE A 40 -15.99 -17.14 13.36
CA ILE A 40 -14.85 -17.28 14.25
C ILE A 40 -13.87 -18.28 13.65
N VAL A 41 -12.62 -17.86 13.48
CA VAL A 41 -11.52 -18.69 12.99
C VAL A 41 -10.42 -18.69 14.03
N ALA A 42 -9.96 -19.87 14.45
CA ALA A 42 -8.90 -20.02 15.45
C ALA A 42 -9.10 -19.18 16.74
N GLY A 43 -10.36 -19.04 17.17
CA GLY A 43 -10.73 -18.31 18.41
C GLY A 43 -10.91 -16.80 18.26
N LEU A 44 -10.72 -16.23 17.07
CA LEU A 44 -10.92 -14.81 16.80
C LEU A 44 -11.91 -14.60 15.63
N PRO A 45 -12.70 -13.51 15.65
CA PRO A 45 -13.53 -13.15 14.50
C PRO A 45 -12.71 -12.95 13.23
N ALA A 46 -13.26 -13.35 12.08
CA ALA A 46 -12.63 -13.21 10.77
C ALA A 46 -12.21 -11.76 10.45
N TRP A 47 -12.98 -10.78 10.93
CA TRP A 47 -12.64 -9.37 10.78
C TRP A 47 -11.34 -8.98 11.50
N ILE A 48 -10.96 -9.64 12.61
CA ILE A 48 -9.67 -9.41 13.28
C ILE A 48 -8.53 -9.93 12.41
N TRP A 49 -8.67 -11.14 11.88
CA TRP A 49 -7.68 -11.74 10.98
C TRP A 49 -7.45 -10.89 9.73
N TRP A 50 -8.52 -10.28 9.20
CA TRP A 50 -8.38 -9.29 8.12
C TRP A 50 -7.39 -8.19 8.48
N HIS A 51 -7.54 -7.56 9.65
CA HIS A 51 -6.64 -6.49 10.07
C HIS A 51 -5.20 -6.99 10.24
N ILE A 52 -4.99 -8.18 10.80
CA ILE A 52 -3.64 -8.75 10.97
C ILE A 52 -2.95 -8.93 9.62
N VAL A 53 -3.65 -9.56 8.66
CA VAL A 53 -3.12 -9.74 7.30
C VAL A 53 -2.91 -8.38 6.63
N TRP A 54 -3.85 -7.45 6.79
CA TRP A 54 -3.78 -6.11 6.21
C TRP A 54 -2.64 -5.27 6.77
N MET A 55 -2.29 -5.41 8.05
CA MET A 55 -1.09 -4.79 8.62
C MET A 55 0.18 -5.31 7.94
N GLY A 56 0.24 -6.60 7.61
CA GLY A 56 1.33 -7.19 6.84
C GLY A 56 1.41 -6.60 5.43
N VAL A 57 0.28 -6.55 4.72
CA VAL A 57 0.18 -5.94 3.37
C VAL A 57 0.62 -4.48 3.40
N ALA A 58 0.06 -3.67 4.31
CA ALA A 58 0.41 -2.27 4.47
C ALA A 58 1.91 -2.09 4.74
N SER A 59 2.49 -2.89 5.64
CA SER A 59 3.92 -2.84 5.95
C SER A 59 4.77 -3.15 4.72
N LEU A 60 4.40 -4.14 3.91
CA LEU A 60 5.12 -4.48 2.68
C LEU A 60 4.99 -3.38 1.61
N VAL A 61 3.82 -2.78 1.47
CA VAL A 61 3.60 -1.65 0.55
C VAL A 61 4.45 -0.46 0.97
N PHE A 62 4.42 -0.08 2.25
CA PHE A 62 5.25 1.01 2.77
C PHE A 62 6.74 0.71 2.70
N TYR A 63 7.15 -0.55 2.89
CA TYR A 63 8.54 -0.96 2.72
C TYR A 63 9.00 -0.92 1.25
N GLY A 64 8.15 -1.35 0.32
CA GLY A 64 8.43 -1.21 -1.11
C GLY A 64 8.54 0.26 -1.51
N PHE A 65 7.61 1.08 -1.01
CA PHE A 65 7.60 2.52 -1.22
C PHE A 65 8.86 3.17 -0.64
N SER A 66 9.26 2.80 0.59
CA SER A 66 10.46 3.32 1.23
C SER A 66 11.77 2.92 0.54
N ARG A 67 11.75 1.88 -0.29
CA ARG A 67 12.91 1.45 -1.06
C ARG A 67 12.94 1.96 -2.49
N ARG A 68 11.79 2.17 -3.11
CA ARG A 68 11.71 2.54 -4.52
C ARG A 68 11.34 4.00 -4.73
N ALA A 69 10.36 4.51 -4.01
CA ALA A 69 9.83 5.85 -4.20
C ALA A 69 10.41 6.89 -3.22
N TRP A 70 10.96 6.43 -2.09
CA TRP A 70 11.55 7.32 -1.09
C TRP A 70 12.94 7.77 -1.52
N GLY A 71 13.04 9.05 -1.89
CA GLY A 71 14.22 9.64 -2.53
C GLY A 71 14.09 9.84 -4.03
N LEU A 72 13.04 9.30 -4.68
CA LEU A 72 12.74 9.57 -6.09
C LEU A 72 11.84 10.80 -6.31
N GLY A 73 11.24 11.38 -5.26
CA GLY A 73 10.23 12.41 -5.42
C GLY A 73 9.07 11.88 -6.25
N VAL A 74 8.09 11.22 -5.62
CA VAL A 74 6.79 11.04 -6.28
C VAL A 74 6.12 12.42 -6.30
N GLU A 75 6.57 13.25 -7.22
CA GLU A 75 5.98 14.54 -7.54
C GLU A 75 4.80 14.24 -8.46
N LEU A 76 3.60 14.45 -7.95
CA LEU A 76 2.37 14.40 -8.74
C LEU A 76 2.26 15.63 -9.64
#